data_AF-A0A4U2F4M7-F1
#
_entry.id   AF-A0A4U2F4M7-F1
#
_cell.length_a   1.000
_cell.length_b   1.000
_cell.length_c   1.000
_cell.angle_alpha   90.00
_cell.angle_beta   90.00
_cell.angle_gamma   90.00
#
_symmetry.space_group_name_H-M   'P 1'
#
loop_
_entity.id
_entity.type
_entity.pdbx_description
1 polymer ?
#
loop_
_entity_poly.entity_id
_entity_poly.type
_entity_poly.pdbx_seq_one_letter_code
_entity_poly.pdbx_strand_id
1 'polypeptide(L)'
;MKDKGFTLIEMILAIVVSSIVLLGVANFTELGMRGYFGSVERFRVQTEARFVLEKLSREVRHAVPNIFPSAENSGCVSFYPIVDSGFYAVSGGDIHFLVSDINATSASLQSMSLVVNPTQPHTVVSGGVKNVFSLSGVTSHPTEDFFTIPSGAISLIGGSVSNRHYVFDESNLVEYCLTANNLITRNGITISDRIVVDNSTLSYEPADVQRNGVVKLTLEFAENNESTVFEQDIQVINVP
;
A
#
# COMPACT_ATOMS: atom_id res chain seq x y z
N MET A 1 -78.18 19.95 23.63
CA MET A 1 -77.10 20.45 22.75
C MET A 1 -77.28 19.79 21.40
N LYS A 2 -77.37 20.56 20.30
CA LYS A 2 -77.54 20.00 18.96
C LYS A 2 -76.15 19.62 18.46
N ASP A 3 -75.84 18.33 18.42
CA ASP A 3 -74.63 17.83 17.76
C ASP A 3 -74.71 18.20 16.28
N LYS A 4 -73.82 19.09 15.83
CA LYS A 4 -73.67 19.39 14.42
C LYS A 4 -72.82 18.27 13.81
N GLY A 5 -73.47 17.39 13.06
CA GLY A 5 -72.77 16.39 12.25
C GLY A 5 -72.01 17.04 11.09
N PHE A 6 -70.97 16.36 10.60
CA PHE A 6 -70.23 16.75 9.41
C PHE A 6 -71.11 16.63 8.16
N THR A 7 -70.96 17.58 7.24
CA THR A 7 -71.66 17.50 5.95
C THR A 7 -70.92 16.56 4.98
N LEU A 8 -71.65 15.94 4.06
CA LEU A 8 -71.06 15.06 3.03
C LEU A 8 -69.93 15.78 2.26
N ILE A 9 -70.13 17.05 1.93
CA ILE A 9 -69.15 17.85 1.18
C ILE A 9 -67.86 18.06 1.97
N GLU A 10 -67.96 18.23 3.29
CA GLU A 10 -66.81 18.43 4.19
C GLU A 10 -65.98 17.15 4.33
N MET A 11 -66.62 15.99 4.36
CA MET A 11 -65.93 14.69 4.32
C MET A 11 -65.20 14.47 2.99
N ILE A 12 -65.84 14.79 1.86
CA ILE A 12 -65.22 14.67 0.53
C ILE A 12 -63.99 15.60 0.42
N LEU A 13 -64.13 16.86 0.85
CA LEU A 13 -63.04 17.84 0.83
C LEU A 13 -61.85 17.38 1.70
N ALA A 14 -62.13 16.84 2.90
CA ALA A 14 -61.10 16.33 3.79
C ALA A 14 -60.32 15.16 3.17
N ILE A 15 -61.01 14.22 2.51
CA ILE A 15 -60.36 13.08 1.83
C ILE A 15 -59.46 13.59 0.69
N VAL A 16 -59.98 14.46 -0.18
CA VAL A 16 -59.24 14.98 -1.33
C VAL A 16 -57.98 15.73 -0.89
N VAL A 17 -58.10 16.64 0.07
CA VAL A 17 -56.95 17.41 0.59
C VAL A 17 -55.94 16.48 1.26
N SER A 18 -56.39 15.52 2.07
CA SER A 18 -55.50 14.55 2.73
C SER A 18 -54.74 13.71 1.71
N SER A 19 -55.39 13.27 0.63
CA SER A 19 -54.73 12.52 -0.44
C SER A 19 -53.62 13.32 -1.13
N ILE A 20 -53.87 14.59 -1.45
CA ILE A 20 -52.86 15.46 -2.09
C ILE A 20 -51.65 15.66 -1.16
N VAL A 21 -51.91 15.93 0.13
CA VAL A 21 -50.84 16.13 1.12
C VAL A 21 -50.03 14.86 1.32
N LEU A 22 -50.68 13.71 1.47
CA LEU A 22 -50.01 12.42 1.65
C LEU A 22 -49.12 12.08 0.44
N LEU A 23 -49.60 12.30 -0.78
CA LEU A 23 -48.79 12.11 -2.00
C LEU A 23 -47.59 13.06 -2.04
N GLY A 24 -47.78 14.32 -1.66
CA GLY A 24 -46.68 15.29 -1.58
C GLY A 24 -45.60 14.89 -0.58
N VAL A 25 -45.99 14.48 0.63
CA VAL A 25 -45.07 14.02 1.68
C VAL A 25 -44.35 12.74 1.27
N ALA A 26 -45.07 11.79 0.64
CA ALA A 26 -44.47 10.55 0.16
C ALA A 26 -43.36 10.80 -0.87
N ASN A 27 -43.65 11.61 -1.90
CA ASN A 27 -42.67 11.93 -2.94
C ASN A 27 -41.45 12.69 -2.39
N PHE A 28 -41.68 13.65 -1.49
CA PHE A 28 -40.58 14.40 -0.86
C PHE A 28 -39.69 13.48 -0.01
N THR A 29 -40.29 12.58 0.77
CA THR A 29 -39.57 11.63 1.61
C THR A 29 -38.77 10.65 0.76
N GLU A 30 -39.37 10.13 -0.31
CA GLU A 30 -38.68 9.24 -1.26
C GLU A 30 -37.45 9.90 -1.88
N LEU A 31 -37.58 11.14 -2.36
CA LEU A 31 -36.46 11.89 -2.91
C LEU A 31 -35.35 12.11 -1.88
N GLY A 32 -35.72 12.47 -0.64
CA GLY A 32 -34.78 12.65 0.45
C GLY A 32 -34.02 11.36 0.81
N MET A 33 -34.73 10.23 0.89
CA MET A 33 -34.12 8.92 1.15
C MET A 33 -33.18 8.51 0.02
N ARG A 34 -33.59 8.65 -1.24
CA ARG A 34 -32.74 8.34 -2.41
C ARG A 34 -31.45 9.17 -2.41
N GLY A 35 -31.54 10.46 -2.10
CA GLY A 35 -30.38 11.34 -1.98
C GLY A 35 -29.44 10.96 -0.84
N TYR A 36 -30.00 10.57 0.32
CA TYR A 36 -29.21 10.09 1.45
C TYR A 36 -28.43 8.82 1.10
N PHE A 37 -29.09 7.80 0.54
CA PHE A 37 -28.42 6.56 0.16
C PHE A 37 -27.34 6.79 -0.90
N GLY A 38 -27.60 7.64 -1.91
CA GLY A 38 -26.58 8.00 -2.89
C GLY A 38 -25.35 8.67 -2.26
N SER A 39 -25.55 9.52 -1.25
CA SER A 39 -24.45 10.17 -0.53
C SER A 39 -23.63 9.18 0.31
N VAL A 40 -24.31 8.24 0.98
CA VAL A 40 -23.65 7.18 1.76
C VAL A 40 -22.81 6.27 0.86
N GLU A 41 -23.32 5.90 -0.31
CA GLU A 41 -22.60 5.05 -1.25
C GLU A 41 -21.33 5.72 -1.78
N ARG A 42 -21.44 6.98 -2.23
CA ARG A 42 -20.27 7.79 -2.63
C ARG A 42 -19.24 7.88 -1.52
N PHE A 43 -19.69 8.12 -0.29
CA PHE A 43 -18.80 8.19 0.87
C PHE A 43 -18.08 6.86 1.11
N ARG A 44 -18.76 5.72 0.91
CA ARG A 44 -18.16 4.38 1.03
C ARG A 44 -17.06 4.15 -0.01
N VAL A 45 -17.32 4.44 -1.29
CA VAL A 45 -16.31 4.34 -2.37
C VAL A 45 -15.10 5.22 -2.08
N GLN A 46 -15.32 6.48 -1.71
CA GLN A 46 -14.23 7.42 -1.41
C GLN A 46 -13.38 6.96 -0.21
N THR A 47 -14.03 6.39 0.81
CA THR A 47 -13.33 5.85 2.00
C THR A 47 -12.50 4.62 1.64
N GLU A 48 -13.06 3.73 0.82
CA GLU A 48 -12.36 2.54 0.34
C GLU A 48 -11.15 2.89 -0.54
N ALA A 49 -11.33 3.80 -1.49
CA ALA A 49 -10.24 4.31 -2.32
C ALA A 49 -9.12 4.91 -1.47
N ARG A 50 -9.48 5.79 -0.51
CA ARG A 50 -8.50 6.38 0.41
C ARG A 50 -7.78 5.31 1.24
N PHE A 51 -8.48 4.28 1.69
CA PHE A 51 -7.86 3.18 2.43
C PHE A 51 -6.83 2.43 1.57
N VAL A 52 -7.18 2.07 0.33
CA VAL A 52 -6.26 1.40 -0.61
C VAL A 52 -5.02 2.26 -0.85
N LEU A 53 -5.20 3.54 -1.17
CA LEU A 53 -4.13 4.51 -1.43
C LEU A 53 -3.21 4.68 -0.22
N GLU A 54 -3.77 4.93 0.96
CA GLU A 54 -3.00 5.14 2.19
C GLU A 54 -2.25 3.87 2.61
N LYS A 55 -2.88 2.70 2.47
CA LYS A 55 -2.25 1.42 2.82
C LYS A 55 -1.08 1.13 1.89
N LEU A 56 -1.27 1.23 0.57
CA LEU A 56 -0.22 1.04 -0.42
C LEU A 56 0.91 2.06 -0.22
N SER A 57 0.58 3.34 -0.06
CA SER A 57 1.55 4.42 0.18
C SER A 57 2.40 4.21 1.43
N ARG A 58 1.79 3.79 2.54
CA ARG A 58 2.53 3.49 3.77
C ARG A 58 3.45 2.29 3.63
N GLU A 59 3.00 1.22 2.99
CA GLU A 59 3.84 0.02 2.81
C GLU A 59 5.00 0.27 1.84
N VAL A 60 4.76 0.96 0.72
CA VAL A 60 5.80 1.34 -0.25
C VAL A 60 6.86 2.27 0.35
N ARG A 61 6.48 3.19 1.26
CA ARG A 61 7.45 4.06 1.95
C ARG A 61 8.42 3.30 2.85
N HIS A 62 8.09 2.07 3.23
CA HIS A 62 8.95 1.16 3.97
C HIS A 62 9.54 0.05 3.10
N ALA A 63 9.48 0.19 1.77
CA ALA A 63 10.14 -0.71 0.84
C ALA A 63 11.66 -0.53 0.86
N VAL A 64 12.39 -1.61 0.67
CA VAL A 64 13.83 -1.56 0.41
C VAL A 64 14.07 -0.79 -0.89
N PRO A 65 14.93 0.26 -0.89
CA PRO A 65 15.16 1.06 -2.08
C PRO A 65 15.65 0.22 -3.26
N ASN A 66 15.14 0.49 -4.46
CA ASN A 66 15.56 -0.11 -5.74
C ASN A 66 15.46 -1.65 -5.84
N ILE A 67 14.79 -2.33 -4.91
CA ILE A 67 14.49 -3.76 -4.99
C ILE A 67 12.98 -3.96 -5.19
N PHE A 68 12.56 -3.99 -6.46
CA PHE A 68 11.16 -4.14 -6.88
C PHE A 68 11.05 -5.28 -7.91
N PRO A 69 10.73 -6.51 -7.45
CA PRO A 69 10.79 -7.70 -8.32
C PRO A 69 9.75 -7.80 -9.43
N SER A 70 8.65 -7.04 -9.34
CA SER A 70 7.54 -7.11 -10.30
C SER A 70 8.00 -6.77 -11.72
N ALA A 71 7.53 -7.53 -12.71
CA ALA A 71 7.80 -7.23 -14.12
C ALA A 71 7.15 -5.91 -14.55
N GLU A 72 7.85 -5.16 -15.42
CA GLU A 72 7.29 -3.96 -16.06
C GLU A 72 5.97 -4.30 -16.76
N ASN A 73 4.96 -3.44 -16.58
CA ASN A 73 3.61 -3.59 -17.15
C ASN A 73 2.82 -4.84 -16.72
N SER A 74 3.19 -5.48 -15.61
CA SER A 74 2.42 -6.61 -15.06
C SER A 74 1.06 -6.23 -14.44
N GLY A 75 0.78 -4.93 -14.26
CA GLY A 75 -0.33 -4.46 -13.43
C GLY A 75 -0.11 -4.71 -11.94
N CYS A 76 1.12 -5.11 -11.56
CA CYS A 76 1.53 -5.38 -10.20
C CYS A 76 2.76 -4.55 -9.80
N VAL A 77 2.85 -4.23 -8.52
CA VAL A 77 4.04 -3.67 -7.90
C VAL A 77 4.37 -4.55 -6.71
N SER A 78 5.59 -5.11 -6.69
CA SER A 78 6.09 -5.92 -5.58
C SER A 78 7.40 -5.39 -5.04
N PHE A 79 7.59 -5.54 -3.73
CA PHE A 79 8.73 -5.03 -2.98
C PHE A 79 8.92 -5.79 -1.68
N TYR A 80 10.11 -5.68 -1.10
CA TYR A 80 10.41 -6.19 0.23
C TYR A 80 10.31 -5.08 1.26
N PRO A 81 9.53 -5.25 2.34
CA PRO A 81 9.56 -4.32 3.47
C PRO A 81 10.89 -4.38 4.20
N ILE A 82 11.36 -3.22 4.66
CA ILE A 82 12.49 -3.11 5.58
C ILE A 82 12.06 -3.72 6.92
N VAL A 83 12.76 -4.77 7.35
CA VAL A 83 12.59 -5.40 8.66
C VAL A 83 13.39 -4.64 9.71
N ASP A 84 14.62 -4.25 9.36
CA ASP A 84 15.47 -3.45 10.21
C ASP A 84 16.43 -2.59 9.38
N SER A 85 17.03 -1.58 10.00
CA SER A 85 18.04 -0.73 9.38
C SER A 85 19.04 -0.28 10.42
N GLY A 86 20.29 -0.11 10.01
CA GLY A 86 21.34 0.30 10.92
C GLY A 86 22.59 0.78 10.21
N PHE A 87 23.67 0.85 10.97
CA PHE A 87 24.99 1.18 10.47
C PHE A 87 25.85 -0.07 10.32
N TYR A 88 26.75 -0.04 9.36
CA TYR A 88 27.77 -1.05 9.17
C TYR A 88 29.16 -0.43 9.20
N ALA A 89 30.18 -1.25 9.41
CA ALA A 89 31.58 -0.91 9.27
C ALA A 89 32.30 -2.05 8.55
N VAL A 90 33.34 -1.71 7.81
CA VAL A 90 34.19 -2.69 7.14
C VAL A 90 35.50 -2.79 7.89
N SER A 91 35.91 -4.01 8.24
CA SER A 91 37.20 -4.29 8.86
C SER A 91 37.83 -5.52 8.20
N GLY A 92 38.99 -5.33 7.56
CA GLY A 92 39.61 -6.39 6.76
C GLY A 92 38.68 -6.88 5.64
N GLY A 93 38.35 -8.17 5.66
CA GLY A 93 37.42 -8.79 4.71
C GLY A 93 35.97 -8.80 5.18
N ASP A 94 35.68 -8.36 6.40
CA ASP A 94 34.40 -8.57 7.05
C ASP A 94 33.54 -7.30 7.08
N ILE A 95 32.22 -7.48 7.08
CA ILE A 95 31.25 -6.42 7.35
C ILE A 95 30.72 -6.63 8.76
N HIS A 96 30.92 -5.66 9.64
CA HIS A 96 30.27 -5.57 10.94
C HIS A 96 29.03 -4.70 10.83
N PHE A 97 27.91 -5.09 11.42
CA PHE A 97 26.67 -4.33 11.35
C PHE A 97 25.87 -4.41 12.65
N LEU A 98 25.06 -3.38 12.86
CA LEU A 98 24.19 -3.24 14.02
C LEU A 98 22.73 -3.42 13.60
N VAL A 99 21.96 -4.09 14.44
CA VAL A 99 20.50 -4.20 14.32
C VAL A 99 19.84 -3.49 15.49
N SER A 100 18.65 -2.94 15.28
CA SER A 100 17.92 -2.21 16.33
C SER A 100 17.30 -3.14 17.38
N ASP A 101 17.06 -4.40 17.06
CA ASP A 101 16.51 -5.38 18.00
C ASP A 101 17.60 -5.86 18.96
N ILE A 102 17.49 -5.46 20.23
CA ILE A 102 18.41 -5.84 21.32
C ILE A 102 18.38 -7.34 21.65
N ASN A 103 17.36 -8.07 21.19
CA ASN A 103 17.25 -9.51 21.40
C ASN A 103 17.61 -10.31 20.14
N ALA A 104 18.09 -9.64 19.08
CA ALA A 104 18.50 -10.31 17.87
C ALA A 104 19.58 -11.35 18.16
N THR A 105 19.47 -12.49 17.48
CA THR A 105 20.46 -13.57 17.52
C THR A 105 20.87 -13.90 16.09
N SER A 106 21.97 -14.63 15.92
CA SER A 106 22.31 -15.15 14.58
C SER A 106 21.16 -15.99 14.00
N ALA A 107 20.46 -16.75 14.85
CA ALA A 107 19.31 -17.57 14.44
C ALA A 107 18.13 -16.73 13.91
N SER A 108 17.81 -15.58 14.51
CA SER A 108 16.70 -14.74 14.04
C SER A 108 17.00 -14.07 12.70
N LEU A 109 18.27 -13.92 12.33
CA LEU A 109 18.71 -13.29 11.08
C LEU A 109 18.96 -14.29 9.95
N GLN A 110 19.00 -15.61 10.22
CA GLN A 110 19.45 -16.61 9.25
C GLN A 110 18.65 -16.65 7.93
N SER A 111 17.36 -16.30 7.96
CA SER A 111 16.49 -16.26 6.77
C SER A 111 16.47 -14.89 6.07
N MET A 112 17.19 -13.90 6.61
CA MET A 112 17.16 -12.52 6.13
C MET A 112 18.36 -12.21 5.24
N SER A 113 18.24 -11.08 4.54
CA SER A 113 19.29 -10.50 3.72
C SER A 113 19.52 -9.04 4.09
N LEU A 114 20.78 -8.61 3.99
CA LEU A 114 21.22 -7.25 4.22
C LEU A 114 21.60 -6.63 2.89
N VAL A 115 21.13 -5.40 2.63
CA VAL A 115 21.53 -4.62 1.46
C VAL A 115 22.23 -3.33 1.85
N VAL A 116 23.28 -2.98 1.11
CA VAL A 116 23.99 -1.70 1.22
C VAL A 116 23.90 -0.94 -0.10
N ASN A 117 23.42 0.31 -0.05
CA ASN A 117 23.44 1.23 -1.19
C ASN A 117 22.99 0.58 -2.53
N PRO A 118 21.74 0.08 -2.63
CA PRO A 118 21.23 -0.49 -3.88
C PRO A 118 21.09 0.62 -4.93
N THR A 119 22.10 0.81 -5.77
CA THR A 119 22.15 1.93 -6.74
C THR A 119 21.51 1.62 -8.09
N GLN A 120 21.21 0.34 -8.34
CA GLN A 120 20.58 -0.12 -9.57
C GLN A 120 19.26 -0.81 -9.25
N PRO A 121 18.25 -0.71 -10.13
CA PRO A 121 17.02 -1.45 -9.96
C PRO A 121 17.25 -2.93 -10.15
N HIS A 122 16.67 -3.73 -9.26
CA HIS A 122 16.74 -5.18 -9.32
C HIS A 122 15.34 -5.78 -9.36
N THR A 123 15.09 -6.59 -10.39
CA THR A 123 13.84 -7.34 -10.61
C THR A 123 13.87 -8.74 -9.99
N VAL A 124 15.03 -9.21 -9.53
CA VAL A 124 15.21 -10.54 -8.93
C VAL A 124 16.28 -10.44 -7.84
N VAL A 125 15.99 -10.98 -6.65
CA VAL A 125 16.94 -11.01 -5.51
C VAL A 125 17.86 -12.24 -5.55
N SER A 126 17.47 -13.30 -6.26
CA SER A 126 18.25 -14.54 -6.36
C SER A 126 19.49 -14.40 -7.25
N GLY A 127 20.61 -14.08 -6.61
CA GLY A 127 21.97 -14.23 -7.15
C GLY A 127 22.36 -13.18 -8.20
N GLY A 128 23.21 -12.22 -7.82
CA GLY A 128 23.77 -11.22 -8.74
C GLY A 128 23.34 -9.78 -8.46
N VAL A 129 22.52 -9.56 -7.43
CA VAL A 129 22.30 -8.21 -6.88
C VAL A 129 23.56 -7.75 -6.16
N LYS A 130 24.11 -6.61 -6.58
CA LYS A 130 25.29 -6.03 -5.92
C LYS A 130 24.92 -5.57 -4.52
N ASN A 131 25.85 -5.76 -3.59
CA ASN A 131 25.72 -5.33 -2.20
C ASN A 131 24.51 -5.91 -1.44
N VAL A 132 23.95 -7.03 -1.90
CA VAL A 132 23.01 -7.85 -1.12
C VAL A 132 23.78 -9.04 -0.55
N PHE A 133 23.64 -9.26 0.76
CA PHE A 133 24.37 -10.27 1.52
C PHE A 133 23.38 -11.12 2.30
N SER A 134 23.44 -12.44 2.13
CA SER A 134 22.68 -13.36 2.97
C SER A 134 23.19 -13.33 4.40
N LEU A 135 22.28 -13.29 5.38
CA LEU A 135 22.62 -13.34 6.81
C LEU A 135 22.63 -14.77 7.39
N SER A 136 22.51 -15.79 6.55
CA SER A 136 22.53 -17.21 6.95
C SER A 136 23.82 -17.64 7.68
N GLY A 137 24.96 -17.03 7.33
CA GLY A 137 26.28 -17.32 7.92
C GLY A 137 26.77 -16.28 8.93
N VAL A 138 25.88 -15.46 9.50
CA VAL A 138 26.27 -14.35 10.37
C VAL A 138 26.80 -14.83 11.73
N THR A 139 27.86 -14.19 12.23
CA THR A 139 28.38 -14.43 13.59
C THR A 139 28.00 -13.27 14.51
N SER A 140 27.46 -13.58 15.70
CA SER A 140 27.06 -12.56 16.69
C SER A 140 28.16 -12.31 17.71
N HIS A 141 28.36 -11.05 18.10
CA HIS A 141 29.31 -10.61 19.11
C HIS A 141 28.56 -9.96 20.29
N PRO A 142 27.95 -10.75 21.20
CA PRO A 142 26.99 -10.25 22.19
C PRO A 142 27.60 -9.38 23.30
N THR A 143 28.93 -9.34 23.43
CA THR A 143 29.60 -8.43 24.38
C THR A 143 29.79 -7.03 23.80
N GLU A 144 29.77 -6.91 22.48
CA GLU A 144 30.08 -5.69 21.72
C GLU A 144 28.87 -5.22 20.89
N ASP A 145 27.74 -5.95 20.98
CA ASP A 145 26.44 -5.69 20.35
C ASP A 145 26.47 -5.50 18.83
N PHE A 146 27.28 -6.28 18.12
CA PHE A 146 27.27 -6.31 16.64
C PHE A 146 27.26 -7.71 16.05
N PHE A 147 26.97 -7.76 14.76
CA PHE A 147 26.96 -8.94 13.93
C PHE A 147 28.01 -8.81 12.84
N THR A 148 28.58 -9.93 12.41
CA THR A 148 29.60 -9.97 11.36
C THR A 148 29.16 -10.86 10.22
N ILE A 149 29.29 -10.35 8.99
CA ILE A 149 29.22 -11.11 7.74
C ILE A 149 30.66 -11.44 7.34
N PRO A 150 31.15 -12.67 7.59
CA PRO A 150 32.53 -13.03 7.28
C PRO A 150 32.79 -12.93 5.78
N SER A 151 33.91 -12.33 5.39
CA SER A 151 34.29 -12.12 3.99
C SER A 151 33.30 -11.28 3.16
N GLY A 152 32.28 -10.66 3.78
CA GLY A 152 31.26 -9.88 3.09
C GLY A 152 31.82 -8.62 2.42
N ALA A 153 32.89 -8.03 2.95
CA ALA A 153 33.45 -6.81 2.38
C ALA A 153 34.14 -7.04 1.03
N ILE A 154 34.52 -8.29 0.72
CA ILE A 154 35.16 -8.65 -0.54
C ILE A 154 34.22 -8.43 -1.74
N SER A 155 32.91 -8.61 -1.54
CA SER A 155 31.90 -8.40 -2.58
C SER A 155 31.15 -7.08 -2.46
N LEU A 156 31.52 -6.21 -1.52
CA LEU A 156 30.95 -4.87 -1.37
C LEU A 156 31.53 -3.92 -2.42
N ILE A 157 30.66 -3.37 -3.27
CA ILE A 157 31.00 -2.45 -4.36
C ILE A 157 30.29 -1.11 -4.13
N GLY A 158 31.05 -0.07 -3.79
CA GLY A 158 30.48 1.28 -3.60
C GLY A 158 29.53 1.36 -2.41
N GLY A 159 30.09 1.36 -1.21
CA GLY A 159 29.35 1.44 0.05
C GLY A 159 28.45 2.67 0.20
N SER A 160 27.63 2.69 1.25
CA SER A 160 26.82 3.87 1.60
C SER A 160 27.73 4.97 2.17
N VAL A 161 27.50 6.21 1.75
CA VAL A 161 28.21 7.39 2.27
C VAL A 161 27.98 7.59 3.77
N SER A 162 26.80 7.21 4.26
CA SER A 162 26.42 7.25 5.67
C SER A 162 26.71 5.92 6.40
N ASN A 163 27.35 4.95 5.72
CA ASN A 163 27.54 3.58 6.21
C ASN A 163 26.24 2.91 6.68
N ARG A 164 25.14 3.13 5.96
CA ARG A 164 23.82 2.55 6.28
C ARG A 164 23.57 1.24 5.54
N HIS A 165 22.80 0.37 6.17
CA HIS A 165 22.29 -0.85 5.56
C HIS A 165 20.79 -1.03 5.88
N TYR A 166 20.13 -1.88 5.09
CA TYR A 166 18.76 -2.32 5.32
C TYR A 166 18.72 -3.84 5.39
N VAL A 167 17.95 -4.38 6.33
CA VAL A 167 17.68 -5.81 6.47
C VAL A 167 16.26 -6.07 5.99
N PHE A 168 16.08 -7.12 5.20
CA PHE A 168 14.78 -7.56 4.71
C PHE A 168 14.70 -9.08 4.67
N ASP A 169 13.48 -9.60 4.68
CA ASP A 169 13.21 -11.03 4.55
C ASP A 169 12.80 -11.34 3.11
N GLU A 170 13.59 -12.18 2.43
CA GLU A 170 13.33 -12.61 1.05
C GLU A 170 12.03 -13.42 0.90
N SER A 171 11.52 -13.99 2.01
CA SER A 171 10.25 -14.70 2.04
C SER A 171 9.04 -13.77 2.21
N ASN A 172 9.27 -12.52 2.65
CA ASN A 172 8.22 -11.55 2.92
C ASN A 172 8.04 -10.56 1.75
N LEU A 173 7.76 -11.12 0.56
CA LEU A 173 7.40 -10.30 -0.60
C LEU A 173 6.00 -9.70 -0.38
N VAL A 174 5.91 -8.38 -0.49
CA VAL A 174 4.64 -7.67 -0.56
C VAL A 174 4.36 -7.35 -2.03
N GLU A 175 3.18 -7.72 -2.50
CA GLU A 175 2.75 -7.55 -3.87
C GLU A 175 1.34 -6.97 -3.90
N TYR A 176 1.18 -5.88 -4.63
CA TYR A 176 -0.11 -5.28 -4.97
C TYR A 176 -0.38 -5.51 -6.45
N CYS A 177 -1.54 -6.08 -6.78
CA CYS A 177 -1.89 -6.42 -8.16
C CYS A 177 -3.31 -5.97 -8.53
N LEU A 178 -3.43 -5.36 -9.70
CA LEU A 178 -4.69 -5.23 -10.45
C LEU A 178 -4.99 -6.59 -11.11
N THR A 179 -6.21 -7.09 -10.94
CA THR A 179 -6.59 -8.43 -11.43
C THR A 179 -7.82 -8.35 -12.31
N ALA A 180 -7.98 -9.26 -13.27
CA ALA A 180 -9.01 -9.23 -14.33
C ALA A 180 -10.47 -9.10 -13.86
N ASN A 181 -10.76 -9.34 -12.58
CA ASN A 181 -12.11 -9.25 -12.00
C ASN A 181 -12.42 -7.89 -11.36
N ASN A 182 -11.77 -6.80 -11.81
CA ASN A 182 -11.97 -5.47 -11.22
C ASN A 182 -11.57 -5.40 -9.73
N LEU A 183 -10.56 -6.19 -9.36
CA LEU A 183 -10.04 -6.26 -8.00
C LEU A 183 -8.62 -5.73 -7.93
N ILE A 184 -8.30 -5.08 -6.81
CA ILE A 184 -6.94 -4.90 -6.34
C ILE A 184 -6.68 -5.83 -5.16
N THR A 185 -5.60 -6.58 -5.23
CA THR A 185 -5.21 -7.55 -4.19
C THR A 185 -3.87 -7.18 -3.57
N ARG A 186 -3.67 -7.55 -2.30
CA ARG A 186 -2.38 -7.57 -1.60
C ARG A 186 -2.04 -9.02 -1.28
N ASN A 187 -0.96 -9.56 -1.84
CA ASN A 187 -0.55 -10.96 -1.67
C ASN A 187 -1.72 -11.95 -1.90
N GLY A 188 -2.53 -11.69 -2.94
CA GLY A 188 -3.71 -12.49 -3.27
C GLY A 188 -4.97 -12.23 -2.43
N ILE A 189 -4.91 -11.37 -1.40
CA ILE A 189 -6.07 -10.97 -0.60
C ILE A 189 -6.71 -9.72 -1.22
N THR A 190 -8.00 -9.78 -1.54
CA THR A 190 -8.76 -8.63 -2.06
C THR A 190 -8.80 -7.48 -1.06
N ILE A 191 -8.39 -6.30 -1.52
CA ILE A 191 -8.46 -5.04 -0.75
C ILE A 191 -9.68 -4.23 -1.19
N SER A 192 -9.97 -4.24 -2.49
CA SER A 192 -11.15 -3.60 -3.08
C SER A 192 -11.63 -4.38 -4.30
N ASP A 193 -12.94 -4.38 -4.50
CA ASP A 193 -13.66 -4.97 -5.63
C ASP A 193 -14.34 -3.95 -6.55
N ARG A 194 -14.00 -2.66 -6.38
CA ARG A 194 -14.60 -1.54 -7.11
C ARG A 194 -13.65 -0.88 -8.11
N ILE A 195 -12.52 -1.52 -8.41
CA ILE A 195 -11.49 -0.98 -9.30
C ILE A 195 -11.90 -1.20 -10.76
N VAL A 196 -11.78 -0.20 -11.62
CA VAL A 196 -11.86 -0.38 -13.07
C VAL A 196 -10.44 -0.63 -13.58
N VAL A 197 -10.11 -1.92 -13.79
CA VAL A 197 -8.72 -2.33 -14.10
C VAL A 197 -8.22 -1.74 -15.41
N ASP A 198 -9.07 -1.67 -16.43
CA ASP A 198 -8.71 -1.17 -17.76
C ASP A 198 -8.24 0.30 -17.75
N ASN A 199 -8.69 1.07 -16.76
CA ASN A 199 -8.34 2.47 -16.57
C ASN A 199 -7.42 2.69 -15.36
N SER A 200 -6.93 1.61 -14.76
CA SER A 200 -6.03 1.65 -13.60
C SER A 200 -4.65 1.14 -13.96
N THR A 201 -3.62 1.75 -13.38
CA THR A 201 -2.22 1.38 -13.60
C THR A 201 -1.46 1.37 -12.28
N LEU A 202 -0.59 0.37 -12.11
CA LEU A 202 0.40 0.29 -11.04
C LEU A 202 1.77 0.07 -11.68
N SER A 203 2.72 0.96 -11.41
CA SER A 203 4.07 0.86 -11.97
C SER A 203 5.12 1.41 -11.00
N TYR A 204 6.33 0.88 -11.10
CA TYR A 204 7.50 1.39 -10.39
C TYR A 204 8.48 1.97 -11.39
N GLU A 205 8.84 3.23 -11.18
CA GLU A 205 9.93 3.90 -11.87
C GLU A 205 11.17 3.87 -10.97
N PRO A 206 12.27 3.23 -11.41
CA PRO A 206 13.45 3.08 -10.58
C PRO A 206 14.18 4.41 -10.35
N ALA A 207 14.94 4.48 -9.26
CA ALA A 207 15.77 5.64 -8.97
C ALA A 207 16.90 5.80 -10.00
N ASP A 208 17.29 7.03 -10.26
CA ASP A 208 18.52 7.37 -10.99
C ASP A 208 19.38 8.34 -10.16
N VAL A 209 20.45 8.88 -10.74
CA VAL A 209 21.37 9.79 -10.03
C VAL A 209 20.70 11.13 -9.66
N GLN A 210 19.56 11.47 -10.28
CA GLN A 210 18.87 12.75 -10.14
C GLN A 210 17.51 12.65 -9.45
N ARG A 211 16.87 11.47 -9.43
CA ARG A 211 15.58 11.25 -8.77
C ARG A 211 15.52 9.96 -7.97
N ASN A 212 14.77 10.00 -6.87
CA ASN A 212 14.38 8.81 -6.12
C ASN A 212 13.45 7.93 -6.97
N GLY A 213 13.38 6.65 -6.63
CA GLY A 213 12.40 5.75 -7.22
C GLY A 213 10.99 6.16 -6.83
N VAL A 214 10.03 5.97 -7.73
CA VAL A 214 8.63 6.37 -7.53
C VAL A 214 7.72 5.23 -7.94
N VAL A 215 6.79 4.86 -7.06
CA VAL A 215 5.64 4.03 -7.45
C VAL A 215 4.54 4.96 -7.91
N LYS A 216 4.18 4.86 -9.19
CA LYS A 216 3.07 5.60 -9.80
C LYS A 216 1.83 4.74 -9.82
N LEU A 217 0.75 5.30 -9.31
CA LEU A 217 -0.55 4.67 -9.33
C LEU A 217 -1.60 5.60 -9.93
N THR A 218 -2.44 5.02 -10.77
CA THR A 218 -3.69 5.59 -11.25
C THR A 218 -4.74 4.54 -10.96
N LEU A 219 -5.72 4.83 -10.10
CA LEU A 219 -6.76 3.89 -9.71
C LEU A 219 -8.12 4.52 -9.97
N GLU A 220 -8.91 3.91 -10.85
CA GLU A 220 -10.30 4.29 -11.04
C GLU A 220 -11.21 3.39 -10.18
N PHE A 221 -12.05 4.01 -9.36
CA PHE A 221 -13.09 3.33 -8.61
C PHE A 221 -14.45 3.64 -9.22
N ALA A 222 -15.30 2.62 -9.42
CA ALA A 222 -16.62 2.80 -10.00
C ALA A 222 -17.72 2.07 -9.20
N GLU A 223 -18.86 2.74 -9.04
CA GLU A 223 -20.08 2.19 -8.45
C GLU A 223 -21.32 2.92 -8.99
N ASN A 224 -22.38 2.19 -9.34
CA ASN A 224 -23.66 2.75 -9.78
C ASN A 224 -23.56 3.80 -10.92
N ASN A 225 -22.75 3.54 -11.95
CA ASN A 225 -22.45 4.43 -13.09
C ASN A 225 -21.73 5.74 -12.72
N GLU A 226 -21.20 5.85 -11.51
CA GLU A 226 -20.30 6.92 -11.11
C GLU A 226 -18.90 6.35 -10.98
N SER A 227 -17.90 7.10 -11.44
CA SER A 227 -16.50 6.73 -11.26
C SER A 227 -15.66 7.91 -10.79
N THR A 228 -14.56 7.60 -10.11
CA THR A 228 -13.58 8.58 -9.66
C THR A 228 -12.18 8.01 -9.85
N VAL A 229 -11.31 8.80 -10.46
CA VAL A 229 -9.91 8.46 -10.68
C VAL A 229 -9.05 9.11 -9.61
N PHE A 230 -8.12 8.33 -9.05
CA PHE A 230 -7.11 8.80 -8.10
C PHE A 230 -5.73 8.56 -8.68
N GLU A 231 -4.92 9.61 -8.71
CA GLU A 231 -3.52 9.56 -9.15
C GLU A 231 -2.61 9.91 -7.97
N GLN A 232 -1.56 9.10 -7.76
CA GLN A 232 -0.59 9.36 -6.71
C GLN A 232 0.81 8.87 -7.10
N ASP A 233 1.80 9.72 -6.82
CA ASP A 233 3.21 9.35 -6.91
C ASP A 233 3.75 9.11 -5.50
N ILE A 234 4.16 7.88 -5.21
CA ILE A 234 4.72 7.50 -3.93
C ILE A 234 6.23 7.39 -4.08
N GLN A 235 6.95 8.31 -3.45
CA GLN A 235 8.41 8.25 -3.41
C GLN A 235 8.88 7.07 -2.56
N VAL A 236 9.75 6.25 -3.13
CA VAL A 236 10.54 5.24 -2.41
C VAL A 236 11.72 5.97 -1.79
N ILE A 237 11.72 6.03 -0.46
CA ILE A 237 12.72 6.82 0.27
C ILE A 237 14.04 6.06 0.30
N ASN A 238 14.97 6.48 -0.56
CA ASN A 238 16.37 6.11 -0.45
C ASN A 238 17.06 7.15 0.45
N VAL A 239 17.36 6.83 1.71
CA VAL A 239 18.12 7.73 2.59
C VAL A 239 19.60 7.30 2.54
N PRO A 240 20.45 7.97 1.73
CA PRO A 240 21.85 7.57 1.54
C PRO A 240 22.71 7.61 2.82
#